data_AF-D9XCT8-F1
#
_entry.id   AF-D9XCT8-F1
#
_cell.length_a   1.000
_cell.length_b   1.000
_cell.length_c   1.000
_cell.angle_alpha   90.00
_cell.angle_beta   90.00
_cell.angle_gamma   90.00
#
_symmetry.space_group_name_H-M   'P 1'
#
loop_
_entity.id
_entity.type
_entity.pdbx_description
1 polymer ?
#
loop_
_entity_poly.entity_id
_entity_poly.type
_entity_poly.pdbx_seq_one_letter_code
_entity_poly.pdbx_strand_id
1 'polypeptide(L)'
;MIGNLFSVEELEPSQLRGALADLLDLAGRLVDVADADGAQDGRNWDAPVLCSYRRLPPGDLALELDIYIEDRAVDGLTEAGLALGLAARTRSSVLYPGEMQLPSDYWVATPGGRSVRCRLEALDSDEETAYQVAVTEEPVEDLPRARVEILPEILDHEIIDTPVSDAFLATFPKGNTGSVEGQVRYYLRVWERLARRLQGDWAPSRRYREDLFRRDLEARDALAGLMGEVVGEHADALRLAVAQIDEVVSEFTQESRKGEAASWWNRRIPQRIPW
;
A
#
# COMPACT_ATOMS: atom_id res chain seq x y z
N MET A 1 -11.51 17.36 10.41
CA MET A 1 -11.03 16.29 9.49
C MET A 1 -10.60 16.90 8.15
N ILE A 2 -9.53 16.39 7.54
CA ILE A 2 -9.08 16.75 6.19
C ILE A 2 -9.09 15.47 5.34
N GLY A 3 -9.55 15.56 4.09
CA GLY A 3 -9.48 14.49 3.11
C GLY A 3 -8.93 15.00 1.77
N ASN A 4 -7.95 14.29 1.23
CA ASN A 4 -7.33 14.56 -0.06
C ASN A 4 -7.74 13.45 -1.02
N LEU A 5 -8.71 13.74 -1.88
CA LEU A 5 -9.34 12.73 -2.73
C LEU A 5 -9.11 13.06 -4.21
N PHE A 6 -9.32 12.07 -5.07
CA PHE A 6 -9.44 12.30 -6.51
C PHE A 6 -10.73 11.72 -7.05
N SER A 7 -11.36 12.37 -8.02
CA SER A 7 -12.46 11.77 -8.77
C SER A 7 -12.00 11.32 -10.15
N VAL A 8 -12.49 10.16 -10.59
CA VAL A 8 -12.24 9.66 -11.95
C VAL A 8 -13.02 10.49 -12.98
N GLU A 9 -14.27 10.86 -12.66
CA GLU A 9 -15.08 11.72 -13.50
C GLU A 9 -14.99 13.21 -13.12
N GLU A 10 -15.18 14.07 -14.12
CA GLU A 10 -15.37 15.49 -13.90
C GLU A 10 -16.75 15.75 -13.30
N LEU A 11 -16.78 16.29 -12.09
CA LEU A 11 -18.00 16.57 -11.35
C LEU A 11 -18.30 18.07 -11.37
N GLU A 12 -19.55 18.41 -11.64
CA GLU A 12 -19.98 19.80 -11.54
C GLU A 12 -19.99 20.25 -10.06
N PRO A 13 -19.61 21.51 -9.75
CA PRO A 13 -19.54 21.98 -8.36
C PRO A 13 -20.85 21.82 -7.58
N SER A 14 -21.99 21.93 -8.28
CA SER A 14 -23.31 21.71 -7.69
C SER A 14 -23.58 20.25 -7.33
N GLN A 15 -23.08 19.30 -8.13
CA GLN A 15 -23.18 17.86 -7.83
C GLN A 15 -22.29 17.51 -6.65
N LEU A 16 -21.06 18.02 -6.61
CA LEU A 16 -20.15 17.78 -5.49
C LEU A 16 -20.70 18.35 -4.18
N ARG A 17 -21.27 19.56 -4.21
CA ARG A 17 -21.96 20.17 -3.07
C ARG A 17 -23.12 19.32 -2.58
N GLY A 18 -23.97 18.86 -3.49
CA GLY A 18 -25.09 17.98 -3.17
C GLY A 18 -24.64 16.67 -2.54
N ALA A 19 -23.65 16.01 -3.14
CA ALA A 19 -23.11 14.75 -2.65
C ALA A 19 -22.52 14.88 -1.24
N LEU A 20 -21.76 15.94 -0.95
CA LEU A 20 -21.20 16.21 0.37
C LEU A 20 -22.29 16.54 1.40
N ALA A 21 -23.26 17.37 1.03
CA ALA A 21 -24.38 17.72 1.89
C ALA A 21 -25.20 16.47 2.27
N ASP A 22 -25.53 15.64 1.29
CA ASP A 22 -26.27 14.39 1.48
C ASP A 22 -25.46 13.32 2.23
N LEU A 23 -24.13 13.37 2.16
CA LEU A 23 -23.25 12.46 2.90
C LEU A 23 -23.18 12.81 4.38
N LEU A 24 -23.11 14.10 4.68
CA LEU A 24 -22.92 14.62 6.03
C LEU A 24 -24.23 14.98 6.74
N ASP A 25 -25.37 14.73 6.08
CA ASP A 25 -26.71 15.11 6.56
C ASP A 25 -26.81 16.62 6.88
N LEU A 26 -26.29 17.44 5.98
CA LEU A 26 -26.25 18.90 6.12
C LEU A 26 -27.13 19.57 5.07
N ALA A 27 -27.61 20.77 5.38
CA ALA A 27 -28.20 21.63 4.36
C ALA A 27 -27.10 22.08 3.37
N GLY A 28 -27.34 21.99 2.07
CA GLY A 28 -26.32 22.31 1.05
C GLY A 28 -25.71 23.72 1.13
N ARG A 29 -26.39 24.69 1.76
CA ARG A 29 -25.82 26.03 2.05
C ARG A 29 -24.67 26.03 3.07
N LEU A 30 -24.51 24.94 3.82
CA LEU A 30 -23.45 24.71 4.80
C LEU A 30 -22.23 24.01 4.17
N VAL A 31 -22.23 23.83 2.85
CA VAL A 31 -21.14 23.22 2.08
C VAL A 31 -20.68 24.23 1.03
N ASP A 32 -19.46 24.73 1.20
CA ASP A 32 -18.78 25.53 0.19
C ASP A 32 -18.00 24.62 -0.76
N VAL A 33 -18.17 24.86 -2.07
CA VAL A 33 -17.42 24.15 -3.11
C VAL A 33 -16.93 25.18 -4.10
N ALA A 34 -15.62 25.23 -4.32
CA ALA A 34 -15.00 26.21 -5.20
C ALA A 34 -13.77 25.65 -5.93
N ASP A 35 -13.49 26.24 -7.09
CA ASP A 35 -12.27 25.99 -7.84
C ASP A 35 -11.06 26.54 -7.07
N ALA A 36 -10.03 25.73 -6.87
CA ALA A 36 -8.80 26.11 -6.20
C ALA A 36 -8.01 27.18 -6.97
N ASP A 37 -8.08 27.15 -8.31
CA ASP A 37 -7.37 28.08 -9.20
C ASP A 37 -8.26 29.26 -9.63
N GLY A 38 -9.55 29.24 -9.22
CA GLY A 38 -10.53 30.26 -9.55
C GLY A 38 -10.52 31.49 -8.61
N ALA A 39 -11.47 32.39 -8.83
CA ALA A 39 -11.68 33.56 -7.97
C ALA A 39 -12.24 33.16 -6.60
N GLN A 40 -11.57 33.59 -5.53
CA GLN A 40 -11.88 33.18 -4.16
C GLN A 40 -12.84 34.13 -3.40
N ASP A 41 -13.13 35.32 -3.94
CA ASP A 41 -13.91 36.38 -3.27
C ASP A 41 -15.37 35.99 -2.98
N GLY A 42 -15.90 34.96 -3.65
CA GLY A 42 -17.27 34.48 -3.49
C GLY A 42 -17.43 33.30 -2.53
N ARG A 43 -16.35 32.80 -1.93
CA ARG A 43 -16.39 31.60 -1.08
C ARG A 43 -17.03 31.87 0.27
N ASN A 44 -17.81 30.90 0.74
CA ASN A 44 -18.36 30.89 2.08
C ASN A 44 -17.37 30.22 3.05
N TRP A 45 -16.35 30.97 3.49
CA TRP A 45 -15.32 30.48 4.42
C TRP A 45 -15.86 30.08 5.81
N ASP A 46 -17.06 30.54 6.16
CA ASP A 46 -17.75 30.20 7.41
C ASP A 46 -18.54 28.88 7.31
N ALA A 47 -18.55 28.21 6.15
CA ALA A 47 -19.20 26.92 6.00
C ALA A 47 -18.43 25.84 6.80
N PRO A 48 -19.13 24.96 7.55
CA PRO A 48 -18.49 23.88 8.28
C PRO A 48 -17.84 22.81 7.38
N VAL A 49 -18.19 22.79 6.09
CA VAL A 49 -17.59 21.95 5.06
C VAL A 49 -17.07 22.83 3.95
N LEU A 50 -15.76 22.77 3.71
CA LEU A 50 -15.09 23.45 2.62
C LEU A 50 -14.51 22.39 1.68
N CYS A 51 -14.85 22.46 0.40
CA CYS A 51 -14.23 21.64 -0.63
C CYS A 51 -13.63 22.56 -1.69
N SER A 52 -12.32 22.49 -1.84
CA SER A 52 -11.61 23.07 -2.97
C SER A 52 -11.38 21.97 -4.00
N TYR A 53 -11.68 22.21 -5.27
CA TYR A 53 -11.37 21.26 -6.33
C TYR A 53 -10.40 21.88 -7.32
N ARG A 54 -9.53 21.05 -7.91
CA ARG A 54 -8.66 21.43 -9.03
C ARG A 54 -8.93 20.50 -10.20
N ARG A 55 -9.09 21.05 -11.40
CA ARG A 55 -9.22 20.24 -12.62
C ARG A 55 -7.85 19.71 -13.01
N LEU A 56 -7.78 18.41 -13.24
CA LEU A 56 -6.55 17.75 -13.66
C LEU A 56 -6.45 17.70 -15.18
N PRO A 57 -5.23 17.71 -15.74
CA PRO A 57 -5.04 17.48 -17.17
C PRO A 57 -5.52 16.07 -17.56
N PRO A 58 -5.74 15.79 -18.86
CA PRO A 58 -6.24 14.51 -19.32
C PRO A 58 -5.42 13.30 -18.79
N GLY A 59 -6.09 12.42 -18.03
CA GLY A 59 -5.49 11.26 -17.38
C GLY A 59 -6.55 10.19 -17.05
N ASP A 60 -6.32 9.41 -15.99
CA ASP A 60 -7.37 8.57 -15.39
C ASP A 60 -8.17 9.31 -14.31
N LEU A 61 -7.67 10.45 -13.82
CA LEU A 61 -8.32 11.28 -12.80
C LEU A 61 -8.69 12.63 -13.41
N ALA A 62 -9.86 13.14 -13.06
CA ALA A 62 -10.41 14.39 -13.58
C ALA A 62 -10.32 15.54 -12.58
N LEU A 63 -10.53 15.27 -11.29
CA LEU A 63 -10.42 16.29 -10.24
C LEU A 63 -9.54 15.82 -9.10
N GLU A 64 -8.79 16.75 -8.54
CA GLU A 64 -8.21 16.67 -7.19
C GLU A 64 -9.13 17.46 -6.24
N LEU A 65 -9.42 16.88 -5.07
CA LEU A 65 -10.34 17.42 -4.09
C LEU A 65 -9.64 17.56 -2.74
N ASP A 66 -9.58 18.79 -2.22
CA ASP A 66 -9.16 19.08 -0.84
C ASP A 66 -10.41 19.42 -0.02
N ILE A 67 -10.73 18.54 0.93
CA ILE A 67 -11.96 18.61 1.71
C ILE A 67 -11.60 18.83 3.18
N TYR A 68 -12.03 19.98 3.70
CA TYR A 68 -11.98 20.29 5.12
C TYR A 68 -13.37 20.19 5.74
N ILE A 69 -13.48 19.46 6.83
CA ILE A 69 -14.71 19.32 7.61
C ILE A 69 -14.43 19.70 9.06
N GLU A 70 -15.14 20.69 9.58
CA GLU A 70 -15.03 21.12 10.98
C GLU A 70 -15.46 20.01 11.95
N ASP A 71 -14.66 19.75 12.99
CA ASP A 71 -14.72 18.54 13.85
C ASP A 71 -16.09 18.23 14.45
N ARG A 72 -16.95 19.23 14.67
CA ARG A 72 -18.31 19.03 15.21
C ARG A 72 -19.27 18.32 14.27
N ALA A 73 -18.92 18.19 12.98
CA ALA A 73 -19.76 17.58 11.95
C ALA A 73 -19.36 16.13 11.61
N VAL A 74 -18.39 15.52 12.33
CA VAL A 74 -17.56 14.42 11.75
C VAL A 74 -17.36 13.22 12.67
N ASP A 75 -18.20 13.02 13.69
CA ASP A 75 -18.01 11.92 14.65
C ASP A 75 -17.89 10.56 13.94
N GLY A 76 -16.67 10.00 13.91
CA GLY A 76 -16.35 8.69 13.35
C GLY A 76 -16.19 8.61 11.83
N LEU A 77 -16.29 9.72 11.08
CA LEU A 77 -16.06 9.69 9.63
C LEU A 77 -14.56 9.63 9.33
N THR A 78 -14.16 8.65 8.52
CA THR A 78 -12.79 8.49 8.03
C THR A 78 -12.67 8.97 6.59
N GLU A 79 -11.44 9.21 6.12
CA GLU A 79 -11.18 9.56 4.71
C GLU A 79 -11.68 8.49 3.74
N ALA A 80 -11.48 7.20 4.07
CA ALA A 80 -12.08 6.08 3.35
C ALA A 80 -13.61 6.12 3.33
N GLY A 81 -14.24 6.45 4.47
CA GLY A 81 -15.69 6.60 4.56
C GLY A 81 -16.21 7.77 3.73
N LEU A 82 -15.46 8.88 3.69
CA LEU A 82 -15.74 10.04 2.85
C LEU A 82 -15.68 9.67 1.37
N ALA A 83 -14.61 8.98 0.93
CA ALA A 83 -14.44 8.53 -0.45
C ALA A 83 -15.54 7.55 -0.89
N LEU A 84 -15.85 6.53 -0.08
CA LEU A 84 -16.95 5.59 -0.35
C LEU A 84 -18.32 6.29 -0.41
N GLY A 85 -18.55 7.23 0.50
CA GLY A 85 -19.78 7.99 0.58
C GLY A 85 -19.99 8.90 -0.64
N LEU A 86 -18.91 9.54 -1.10
CA LEU A 86 -18.89 10.33 -2.32
C LEU A 86 -19.10 9.46 -3.55
N ALA A 87 -18.33 8.39 -3.71
CA ALA A 87 -18.41 7.50 -4.87
C ALA A 87 -19.82 6.94 -5.10
N ALA A 88 -20.51 6.56 -4.02
CA ALA A 88 -21.88 6.08 -4.09
C ALA A 88 -22.88 7.16 -4.58
N ARG A 89 -22.68 8.42 -4.18
CA ARG A 89 -23.59 9.54 -4.50
C ARG A 89 -23.34 10.13 -5.87
N THR A 90 -22.07 10.20 -6.29
CA THR A 90 -21.67 10.68 -7.62
C THR A 90 -21.78 9.60 -8.67
N ARG A 91 -21.88 8.33 -8.27
CA ARG A 91 -21.85 7.14 -9.16
C ARG A 91 -20.57 7.05 -9.99
N SER A 92 -19.48 7.57 -9.46
CA SER A 92 -18.15 7.53 -10.04
C SER A 92 -17.14 7.10 -8.98
N SER A 93 -16.08 6.41 -9.38
CA SER A 93 -15.01 6.00 -8.49
C SER A 93 -14.24 7.21 -7.93
N VAL A 94 -13.88 7.13 -6.65
CA VAL A 94 -13.12 8.17 -5.92
C VAL A 94 -11.88 7.53 -5.31
N LEU A 95 -10.72 8.12 -5.51
CA LEU A 95 -9.47 7.67 -4.90
C LEU A 95 -9.20 8.39 -3.59
N TYR A 96 -8.57 7.68 -2.66
CA TYR A 96 -8.07 8.22 -1.39
C TYR A 96 -6.72 7.59 -1.05
N PRO A 97 -5.84 8.31 -0.33
CA PRO A 97 -4.53 7.81 0.03
C PRO A 97 -4.62 6.58 0.93
N GLY A 98 -3.71 5.64 0.74
CA GLY A 98 -3.51 4.53 1.66
C GLY A 98 -2.77 4.94 2.92
N GLU A 99 -2.74 4.03 3.90
CA GLU A 99 -2.05 4.25 5.17
C GLU A 99 -0.55 3.97 5.07
N MET A 100 -0.11 3.24 4.04
CA MET A 100 1.32 3.05 3.81
C MET A 100 1.85 4.37 3.28
N GLN A 101 2.89 4.92 3.91
CA GLN A 101 3.52 6.18 3.52
C GLN A 101 4.32 6.04 2.19
N LEU A 102 3.76 5.33 1.23
CA LEU A 102 4.23 5.15 -0.12
C LEU A 102 3.48 6.16 -0.99
N PRO A 103 4.18 7.02 -1.76
CA PRO A 103 3.53 8.00 -2.63
C PRO A 103 2.53 7.41 -3.64
N SER A 104 2.63 6.12 -3.92
CA SER A 104 1.79 5.40 -4.88
C SER A 104 0.69 4.55 -4.23
N ASP A 105 0.62 4.45 -2.90
CA ASP A 105 -0.40 3.65 -2.19
C ASP A 105 -1.73 4.41 -2.13
N TYR A 106 -2.69 3.98 -2.96
CA TYR A 106 -4.02 4.55 -3.01
C TYR A 106 -5.07 3.43 -2.99
N TRP A 107 -6.28 3.82 -2.61
CA TRP A 107 -7.47 3.00 -2.71
C TRP A 107 -8.47 3.66 -3.64
N VAL A 108 -9.15 2.85 -4.44
CA VAL A 108 -10.29 3.24 -5.26
C VAL A 108 -11.58 2.85 -4.53
N ALA A 109 -12.32 3.83 -4.04
CA ALA A 109 -13.68 3.65 -3.58
C ALA A 109 -14.62 3.57 -4.79
N THR A 110 -15.30 2.43 -4.96
CA THR A 110 -16.22 2.19 -6.07
C THR A 110 -17.65 2.59 -5.70
N PRO A 111 -18.50 2.96 -6.69
CA PRO A 111 -19.92 3.25 -6.44
C PRO A 111 -20.70 2.12 -5.76
N GLY A 112 -20.23 0.88 -5.91
CA GLY A 112 -20.79 -0.32 -5.27
C GLY A 112 -20.46 -0.48 -3.78
N GLY A 113 -19.76 0.49 -3.17
CA GLY A 113 -19.44 0.46 -1.73
C GLY A 113 -18.26 -0.43 -1.36
N ARG A 114 -17.38 -0.74 -2.30
CA ARG A 114 -16.13 -1.50 -2.07
C ARG A 114 -14.92 -0.61 -2.32
N SER A 115 -13.83 -0.87 -1.60
CA SER A 115 -12.52 -0.27 -1.88
C SER A 115 -11.57 -1.27 -2.50
N VAL A 116 -10.83 -0.86 -3.53
CA VAL A 116 -9.84 -1.69 -4.24
C VAL A 116 -8.48 -0.98 -4.18
N ARG A 117 -7.42 -1.66 -3.76
CA ARG A 117 -6.07 -1.06 -3.78
C ARG A 117 -5.62 -0.78 -5.20
N CYS A 118 -4.91 0.32 -5.38
CA CYS A 118 -4.34 0.71 -6.65
C CYS A 118 -2.99 1.39 -6.50
N ARG A 119 -2.21 1.35 -7.59
CA ARG A 119 -1.03 2.17 -7.76
C ARG A 119 -1.39 3.43 -8.55
N LEU A 120 -1.20 4.58 -7.91
CA LEU A 120 -1.29 5.87 -8.59
C LEU A 120 0.10 6.34 -9.02
N GLU A 121 0.24 6.72 -10.29
CA GLU A 121 1.47 7.27 -10.85
C GLU A 121 1.22 8.70 -11.33
N ALA A 122 2.10 9.61 -10.93
CA ALA A 122 2.13 10.96 -11.48
C ALA A 122 2.79 10.92 -12.87
N LEU A 123 2.07 11.43 -13.86
CA LEU A 123 2.60 11.68 -15.20
C LEU A 123 3.14 13.11 -15.19
N ASP A 124 4.40 13.26 -14.78
CA ASP A 124 5.05 14.55 -14.79
C ASP A 124 5.22 15.04 -16.24
N SER A 125 4.55 16.14 -16.55
CA SER A 125 4.83 16.99 -17.69
C SER A 125 5.40 18.32 -17.20
N ASP A 126 6.13 19.03 -18.05
CA ASP A 126 6.90 20.22 -17.69
C ASP A 126 6.06 21.40 -17.12
N GLU A 127 4.72 21.32 -17.16
CA GLU A 127 3.81 22.41 -16.74
C GLU A 127 2.66 21.95 -15.82
N GLU A 128 2.15 20.73 -15.95
CA GLU A 128 1.02 20.22 -15.14
C GLU A 128 1.16 18.73 -14.84
N THR A 129 0.76 18.31 -13.62
CA THR A 129 0.77 16.89 -13.20
C THR A 129 -0.55 16.23 -13.58
N ALA A 130 -0.51 15.31 -14.54
CA ALA A 130 -1.61 14.36 -14.76
C ALA A 130 -1.38 13.10 -13.93
N TYR A 131 -2.42 12.28 -13.77
CA TYR A 131 -2.32 11.05 -13.01
C TYR A 131 -2.85 9.85 -13.78
N GLN A 132 -2.19 8.71 -13.59
CA GLN A 132 -2.56 7.43 -14.15
C GLN A 132 -2.73 6.40 -13.03
N VAL A 133 -3.82 5.62 -13.10
CA VAL A 133 -3.98 4.44 -12.26
C VAL A 133 -3.39 3.24 -13.00
N ALA A 134 -2.11 2.94 -12.73
CA ALA A 134 -1.37 1.94 -13.49
C ALA A 134 -1.84 0.51 -13.20
N VAL A 135 -2.18 0.22 -11.94
CA VAL A 135 -2.53 -1.13 -11.45
C VAL A 135 -3.65 -1.04 -10.41
N THR A 136 -4.55 -2.02 -10.43
CA THR A 136 -5.57 -2.28 -9.39
C THR A 136 -5.49 -3.75 -8.96
N GLU A 137 -5.85 -4.09 -7.72
CA GLU A 137 -5.85 -5.49 -7.26
C GLU A 137 -7.10 -6.28 -7.72
N GLU A 138 -8.14 -5.59 -8.16
CA GLU A 138 -9.36 -6.13 -8.74
C GLU A 138 -9.86 -5.22 -9.88
N PRO A 139 -10.61 -5.73 -10.87
CA PRO A 139 -11.18 -4.90 -11.91
C PRO A 139 -12.08 -3.78 -11.35
N VAL A 140 -11.87 -2.55 -11.84
CA VAL A 140 -12.70 -1.38 -11.55
C VAL A 140 -13.28 -0.85 -12.87
N GLU A 141 -14.61 -0.70 -12.93
CA GLU A 141 -15.34 -0.35 -14.15
C GLU A 141 -14.90 0.99 -14.75
N ASP A 142 -14.71 2.00 -13.91
CA ASP A 142 -14.32 3.36 -14.33
C ASP A 142 -12.84 3.48 -14.72
N LEU A 143 -12.03 2.44 -14.48
CA LEU A 143 -10.60 2.41 -14.74
C LEU A 143 -10.22 1.24 -15.67
N PRO A 144 -10.77 1.17 -16.89
CA PRO A 144 -10.61 0.01 -17.78
C PRO A 144 -9.18 -0.16 -18.31
N ARG A 145 -8.32 0.86 -18.15
CA ARG A 145 -6.91 0.85 -18.56
C ARG A 145 -5.98 0.30 -17.48
N ALA A 146 -6.43 0.24 -16.22
CA ALA A 146 -5.62 -0.25 -15.12
C ALA A 146 -5.40 -1.76 -15.28
N ARG A 147 -4.15 -2.20 -15.13
CA ARG A 147 -3.85 -3.64 -15.11
C ARG A 147 -4.32 -4.24 -13.79
N VAL A 148 -4.77 -5.48 -13.81
CA VAL A 148 -5.16 -6.20 -12.60
C VAL A 148 -4.01 -7.09 -12.15
N GLU A 149 -3.31 -6.68 -11.09
CA GLU A 149 -2.13 -7.37 -10.57
C GLU A 149 -2.06 -7.24 -9.05
N ILE A 150 -1.36 -8.16 -8.38
CA ILE A 150 -1.01 -8.02 -6.96
C ILE A 150 0.11 -6.99 -6.85
N LEU A 151 -0.04 -6.02 -5.95
CA LEU A 151 0.92 -4.93 -5.75
C LEU A 151 2.10 -5.39 -4.87
N PRO A 152 3.30 -5.65 -5.44
CA PRO A 152 4.43 -6.20 -4.68
C PRO A 152 4.93 -5.25 -3.58
N GLU A 153 4.92 -3.95 -3.82
CA GLU A 153 5.32 -2.94 -2.84
C GLU A 153 4.45 -2.97 -1.59
N ILE A 154 3.17 -3.31 -1.72
CA ILE A 154 2.27 -3.45 -0.58
C ILE A 154 2.64 -4.70 0.23
N LEU A 155 2.88 -5.82 -0.46
CA LEU A 155 3.32 -7.07 0.19
C LEU A 155 4.66 -6.91 0.92
N ASP A 156 5.56 -6.07 0.41
CA ASP A 156 6.85 -5.78 1.05
C ASP A 156 6.71 -4.94 2.33
N HIS A 157 5.68 -4.10 2.39
CA HIS A 157 5.40 -3.18 3.49
C HIS A 157 4.35 -3.71 4.49
N GLU A 158 3.75 -4.87 4.24
CA GLU A 158 2.88 -5.54 5.20
C GLU A 158 3.61 -5.81 6.52
N ILE A 159 2.98 -5.38 7.61
CA ILE A 159 3.51 -5.55 8.96
C ILE A 159 3.38 -7.02 9.35
N ILE A 160 4.52 -7.68 9.48
CA ILE A 160 4.65 -9.06 9.94
C ILE A 160 5.70 -9.06 11.04
N ASP A 161 5.29 -9.52 12.22
CA ASP A 161 6.17 -9.64 13.38
C ASP A 161 7.32 -10.61 13.08
N THR A 162 8.54 -10.18 13.44
CA THR A 162 9.77 -10.94 13.27
C THR A 162 10.45 -11.23 14.62
N PRO A 163 9.79 -11.94 15.56
CA PRO A 163 10.27 -12.09 16.93
C PRO A 163 11.64 -12.77 17.05
N VAL A 164 11.97 -13.73 16.17
CA VAL A 164 13.28 -14.43 16.19
C VAL A 164 14.39 -13.46 15.78
N SER A 165 14.16 -12.71 14.70
CA SER A 165 15.06 -11.67 14.21
C SER A 165 15.20 -10.57 15.25
N ASP A 166 14.10 -10.07 15.80
CA ASP A 166 14.12 -8.96 16.76
C ASP A 166 14.84 -9.35 18.05
N ALA A 167 14.69 -10.59 18.53
CA ALA A 167 15.43 -11.09 19.69
C ALA A 167 16.95 -11.09 19.45
N PHE A 168 17.42 -11.58 18.29
CA PHE A 168 18.85 -11.55 17.93
C PHE A 168 19.35 -10.10 17.72
N LEU A 169 18.58 -9.31 16.96
CA LEU A 169 18.94 -7.96 16.53
C LEU A 169 18.93 -6.92 17.65
N ALA A 170 18.31 -7.23 18.79
CA ALA A 170 18.35 -6.42 20.00
C ALA A 170 19.78 -6.33 20.57
N THR A 171 20.58 -7.39 20.43
CA THR A 171 21.97 -7.44 20.93
C THR A 171 23.02 -7.27 19.84
N PHE A 172 22.64 -7.42 18.58
CA PHE A 172 23.55 -7.30 17.44
C PHE A 172 23.91 -5.83 17.16
N PRO A 173 25.11 -5.48 16.67
CA PRO A 173 25.47 -4.10 16.36
C PRO A 173 24.56 -3.48 15.28
N LYS A 174 24.45 -2.15 15.30
CA LYS A 174 23.76 -1.38 14.24
C LYS A 174 24.78 -0.94 13.21
N GLY A 175 24.42 -1.02 11.93
CA GLY A 175 25.21 -0.49 10.84
C GLY A 175 24.31 0.11 9.76
N ASN A 176 24.91 0.80 8.80
CA ASN A 176 24.20 1.31 7.63
C ASN A 176 23.87 0.16 6.66
N THR A 177 23.02 0.42 5.66
CA THR A 177 22.57 -0.61 4.69
C THR A 177 23.70 -1.26 3.90
N GLY A 178 24.86 -0.60 3.75
CA GLY A 178 26.02 -1.15 3.05
C GLY A 178 26.94 -2.02 3.92
N SER A 179 26.79 -1.99 5.23
CA SER A 179 27.60 -2.77 6.19
C SER A 179 27.08 -4.20 6.37
N VAL A 180 27.94 -5.11 6.83
CA VAL A 180 27.56 -6.49 7.20
C VAL A 180 26.41 -6.47 8.22
N GLU A 181 26.48 -5.57 9.20
CA GLU A 181 25.46 -5.43 10.24
C GLU A 181 24.10 -5.04 9.67
N GLY A 182 24.09 -4.08 8.74
CA GLY A 182 22.86 -3.65 8.06
C GLY A 182 22.28 -4.71 7.14
N GLN A 183 23.13 -5.45 6.43
CA GLN A 183 22.70 -6.52 5.55
C GLN A 183 22.15 -7.73 6.33
N VAL A 184 22.80 -8.14 7.43
CA VAL A 184 22.28 -9.19 8.32
C VAL A 184 20.92 -8.78 8.88
N ARG A 185 20.76 -7.53 9.32
CA ARG A 185 19.47 -6.98 9.79
C ARG A 185 18.37 -7.09 8.74
N TYR A 186 18.68 -6.72 7.50
CA TYR A 186 17.74 -6.78 6.40
C TYR A 186 17.36 -8.22 6.04
N TYR A 187 18.36 -9.05 5.71
CA TYR A 187 18.11 -10.40 5.20
C TYR A 187 17.50 -11.34 6.25
N LEU A 188 17.86 -11.20 7.53
CA LEU A 188 17.26 -12.01 8.59
C LEU A 188 15.76 -11.72 8.73
N ARG A 189 15.36 -10.43 8.69
CA ARG A 189 13.94 -10.04 8.73
C ARG A 189 13.18 -10.46 7.48
N VAL A 190 13.77 -10.33 6.29
CA VAL A 190 13.16 -10.84 5.05
C VAL A 190 12.90 -12.35 5.18
N TRP A 191 13.89 -13.09 5.67
CA TRP A 191 13.78 -14.53 5.81
C TRP A 191 12.70 -14.96 6.81
N GLU A 192 12.65 -14.33 7.98
CA GLU A 192 11.61 -14.63 8.96
C GLU A 192 10.23 -14.25 8.46
N ARG A 193 10.06 -13.10 7.80
CA ARG A 193 8.76 -12.72 7.23
C ARG A 193 8.24 -13.78 6.26
N LEU A 194 9.09 -14.33 5.39
CA LEU A 194 8.70 -15.43 4.52
C LEU A 194 8.24 -16.66 5.34
N ALA A 195 9.01 -17.07 6.34
CA ALA A 195 8.64 -18.19 7.20
C ALA A 195 7.29 -17.99 7.90
N ARG A 196 7.04 -16.78 8.39
CA ARG A 196 5.77 -16.40 9.04
C ARG A 196 4.60 -16.40 8.05
N ARG A 197 4.80 -15.93 6.81
CA ARG A 197 3.80 -16.05 5.75
C ARG A 197 3.47 -17.51 5.45
N LEU A 198 4.49 -18.36 5.27
CA LEU A 198 4.29 -19.79 5.03
C LEU A 198 3.50 -20.47 6.15
N GLN A 199 3.89 -20.22 7.41
CA GLN A 199 3.22 -20.75 8.59
C GLN A 199 1.78 -20.25 8.74
N GLY A 200 1.54 -18.99 8.38
CA GLY A 200 0.24 -18.31 8.48
C GLY A 200 -0.68 -18.48 7.28
N ASP A 201 -0.40 -19.42 6.36
CA ASP A 201 -1.17 -19.62 5.13
C ASP A 201 -1.28 -18.32 4.30
N TRP A 202 -0.14 -17.63 4.17
CA TRP A 202 0.05 -16.38 3.45
C TRP A 202 -0.69 -15.17 4.03
N ALA A 203 -1.13 -15.24 5.29
CA ALA A 203 -1.62 -14.07 6.01
C ALA A 203 -0.59 -12.92 6.01
N PRO A 204 -1.05 -11.65 6.06
CA PRO A 204 -2.45 -11.22 6.19
C PRO A 204 -3.25 -11.24 4.87
N SER A 205 -2.61 -11.05 3.71
CA SER A 205 -3.31 -10.90 2.41
C SER A 205 -3.81 -12.21 1.81
N ARG A 206 -3.25 -13.36 2.21
CA ARG A 206 -3.44 -14.68 1.58
C ARG A 206 -3.02 -14.73 0.11
N ARG A 207 -2.26 -13.73 -0.33
CA ARG A 207 -1.74 -13.57 -1.68
C ARG A 207 -0.23 -13.36 -1.58
N TYR A 208 0.50 -13.86 -2.55
CA TYR A 208 1.93 -13.56 -2.69
C TYR A 208 2.31 -13.64 -4.16
N ARG A 209 3.52 -13.24 -4.52
CA ARG A 209 4.02 -13.40 -5.89
C ARG A 209 5.18 -14.38 -5.94
N GLU A 210 5.26 -15.13 -7.04
CA GLU A 210 6.34 -16.10 -7.24
C GLU A 210 7.71 -15.43 -7.24
N ASP A 211 7.86 -14.27 -7.89
CA ASP A 211 9.13 -13.54 -7.93
C ASP A 211 9.56 -13.00 -6.57
N LEU A 212 8.62 -12.55 -5.73
CA LEU A 212 8.92 -12.18 -4.33
C LEU A 212 9.36 -13.39 -3.52
N PHE A 213 8.69 -14.53 -3.68
CA PHE A 213 9.11 -15.78 -3.05
C PHE A 213 10.53 -16.17 -3.46
N ARG A 214 10.90 -16.03 -4.75
CA ARG A 214 12.26 -16.27 -5.23
C ARG A 214 13.28 -15.31 -4.63
N ARG A 215 12.98 -14.00 -4.64
CA ARG A 215 13.84 -12.99 -4.03
C ARG A 215 14.09 -13.27 -2.54
N ASP A 216 13.09 -13.73 -1.80
CA ASP A 216 13.23 -14.04 -0.39
C ASP A 216 14.07 -15.31 -0.13
N LEU A 217 14.06 -16.29 -1.06
CA LEU A 217 14.99 -17.41 -1.03
C LEU A 217 16.43 -16.96 -1.33
N GLU A 218 16.62 -16.04 -2.27
CA GLU A 218 17.93 -15.44 -2.56
C GLU A 218 18.46 -14.64 -1.36
N ALA A 219 17.57 -13.95 -0.62
CA ALA A 219 17.91 -13.29 0.64
C ALA A 219 18.48 -14.27 1.67
N ARG A 220 17.98 -15.51 1.72
CA ARG A 220 18.53 -16.55 2.59
C ARG A 220 19.92 -17.00 2.17
N ASP A 221 20.16 -17.14 0.87
CA ASP A 221 21.49 -17.47 0.36
C ASP A 221 22.50 -16.34 0.63
N ALA A 222 22.08 -15.08 0.45
CA ALA A 222 22.88 -13.91 0.80
C ALA A 222 23.21 -13.90 2.31
N LEU A 223 22.23 -14.19 3.17
CA LEU A 223 22.44 -14.32 4.61
C LEU A 223 23.46 -15.43 4.94
N ALA A 224 23.44 -16.55 4.20
CA ALA A 224 24.42 -17.63 4.38
C ALA A 224 25.86 -17.15 4.14
N GLY A 225 26.08 -16.31 3.12
CA GLY A 225 27.38 -15.71 2.82
C GLY A 225 27.89 -14.83 3.95
N LEU A 226 27.00 -14.02 4.54
CA LEU A 226 27.34 -13.09 5.63
C LEU A 226 27.63 -13.79 6.96
N MET A 227 27.13 -15.01 7.18
CA MET A 227 27.36 -15.74 8.42
C MET A 227 28.85 -16.06 8.68
N GLY A 228 29.69 -16.07 7.65
CA GLY A 228 31.14 -16.22 7.78
C GLY A 228 31.85 -14.92 8.21
N GLU A 229 31.21 -13.77 7.98
CA GLU A 229 31.76 -12.45 8.30
C GLU A 229 31.37 -11.99 9.71
N VAL A 230 30.28 -12.54 10.26
CA VAL A 230 29.89 -12.31 11.66
C VAL A 230 30.80 -13.11 12.58
N VAL A 231 31.60 -12.39 13.39
CA VAL A 231 32.59 -12.97 14.30
C VAL A 231 32.16 -12.84 15.77
N GLY A 232 32.82 -13.64 16.63
CA GLY A 232 32.66 -13.56 18.07
C GLY A 232 31.33 -14.12 18.58
N GLU A 233 30.83 -13.55 19.67
CA GLU A 233 29.65 -14.05 20.41
C GLU A 233 28.35 -14.04 19.58
N HIS A 234 28.27 -13.23 18.53
CA HIS A 234 27.07 -13.14 17.69
C HIS A 234 26.99 -14.25 16.64
N ALA A 235 28.09 -14.94 16.33
CA ALA A 235 28.13 -15.92 15.25
C ALA A 235 27.22 -17.13 15.55
N ASP A 236 27.29 -17.65 16.77
CA ASP A 236 26.46 -18.79 17.20
C ASP A 236 24.99 -18.39 17.38
N ALA A 237 24.75 -17.20 17.92
CA ALA A 237 23.40 -16.66 18.06
C ALA A 237 22.72 -16.45 16.70
N LEU A 238 23.46 -15.95 15.69
CA LEU A 238 22.96 -15.82 14.33
C LEU A 238 22.65 -17.18 13.71
N ARG A 239 23.56 -18.16 13.85
CA ARG A 239 23.34 -19.54 13.37
C ARG A 239 22.08 -20.15 13.97
N LEU A 240 21.86 -19.97 15.27
CA LEU A 240 20.69 -20.47 15.96
C LEU A 240 19.40 -19.81 15.44
N ALA A 241 19.39 -18.48 15.31
CA ALA A 241 18.24 -17.74 14.78
C ALA A 241 17.90 -18.18 13.35
N VAL A 242 18.90 -18.30 12.48
CA VAL A 242 18.73 -18.76 11.10
C VAL A 242 18.22 -20.20 11.06
N ALA A 243 18.79 -21.10 11.87
CA ALA A 243 18.35 -22.51 11.91
C ALA A 243 16.88 -22.65 12.34
N GLN A 244 16.43 -21.84 13.31
CA GLN A 244 15.03 -21.83 13.74
C GLN A 244 14.09 -21.40 12.61
N ILE A 245 14.48 -20.37 11.83
CA ILE A 245 13.66 -19.90 10.70
C ILE A 245 13.70 -20.93 9.55
N ASP A 246 14.87 -21.52 9.28
CA ASP A 246 15.07 -22.56 8.26
C ASP A 246 14.19 -23.80 8.51
N GLU A 247 14.00 -24.18 9.77
CA GLU A 247 13.11 -25.28 10.17
C GLU A 247 11.67 -25.00 9.73
N VAL A 248 11.16 -23.80 10.02
CA VAL A 248 9.81 -23.38 9.61
C VAL A 248 9.68 -23.37 8.09
N VAL A 249 10.59 -22.70 7.37
CA VAL A 249 10.51 -22.70 5.90
C VAL A 249 10.58 -24.12 5.36
N SER A 250 11.37 -24.99 5.99
CA SER A 250 11.52 -26.37 5.55
C SER A 250 10.28 -27.23 5.75
N GLU A 251 9.56 -27.01 6.85
CA GLU A 251 8.29 -27.68 7.17
C GLU A 251 7.20 -27.34 6.16
N PHE A 252 7.13 -26.09 5.69
CA PHE A 252 6.06 -25.58 4.82
C PHE A 252 6.42 -25.55 3.32
N THR A 253 7.59 -26.06 2.94
CA THR A 253 8.03 -26.16 1.54
C THR A 253 8.40 -27.59 1.16
N GLN A 254 8.44 -27.87 -0.14
CA GLN A 254 8.92 -29.13 -0.72
C GLN A 254 9.98 -28.86 -1.79
N GLU A 255 10.82 -29.84 -2.10
CA GLU A 255 11.83 -29.69 -3.14
C GLU A 255 11.22 -29.87 -4.54
N SER A 256 11.47 -28.91 -5.44
CA SER A 256 11.12 -28.99 -6.84
C SER A 256 12.05 -29.98 -7.56
N ARG A 257 11.46 -30.89 -8.32
CA ARG A 257 12.21 -31.82 -9.19
C ARG A 257 12.66 -31.20 -10.52
N LYS A 258 12.35 -29.91 -10.77
CA LYS A 258 12.67 -29.22 -12.03
C LYS A 258 13.90 -28.33 -11.88
N GLY A 259 14.91 -28.57 -12.73
CA GLY A 259 16.01 -27.66 -13.03
C GLY A 259 17.27 -27.78 -12.15
N GLU A 260 18.41 -27.38 -12.72
CA GLU A 260 19.64 -27.12 -11.96
C GLU A 260 19.54 -25.75 -11.31
N ALA A 261 19.08 -25.68 -10.06
CA ALA A 261 19.17 -24.45 -9.28
C ALA A 261 20.56 -24.32 -8.61
N ALA A 262 21.05 -23.08 -8.52
CA ALA A 262 22.37 -22.73 -7.98
C ALA A 262 22.53 -23.02 -6.47
N SER A 263 21.43 -23.06 -5.70
CA SER A 263 21.42 -23.39 -4.28
C SER A 263 20.26 -24.34 -3.94
N TRP A 264 20.34 -24.99 -2.77
CA TRP A 264 19.28 -25.88 -2.29
C TRP A 264 17.98 -25.13 -1.99
N TRP A 265 18.06 -23.93 -1.39
CA TRP A 265 16.88 -23.12 -1.08
C TRP A 265 16.12 -22.70 -2.33
N ASN A 266 16.82 -22.39 -3.42
CA ASN A 266 16.21 -22.07 -4.71
C ASN A 266 15.43 -23.24 -5.36
N ARG A 267 15.52 -24.46 -4.82
CA ARG A 267 14.70 -25.59 -5.25
C ARG A 267 13.40 -25.69 -4.47
N ARG A 268 13.23 -24.95 -3.38
CA ARG A 268 12.01 -25.03 -2.57
C ARG A 268 10.84 -24.41 -3.31
N ILE A 269 9.69 -25.04 -3.19
CA ILE A 269 8.38 -24.52 -3.58
C ILE A 269 7.44 -24.66 -2.37
N PRO A 270 6.53 -23.71 -2.13
CA PRO A 270 5.63 -23.83 -1.02
C PRO A 270 4.65 -24.99 -1.22
N GLN A 271 4.20 -25.59 -0.12
CA GLN A 271 3.18 -26.65 -0.18
C GLN A 271 1.81 -26.11 -0.60
N ARG A 272 1.53 -24.82 -0.34
CA ARG A 272 0.33 -24.10 -0.78
C ARG A 272 0.73 -22.89 -1.58
N ILE A 273 0.25 -22.78 -2.81
CA ILE A 273 0.64 -21.71 -3.74
C ILE A 273 -0.36 -20.54 -3.65
N PRO A 274 0.09 -19.31 -3.35
CA PRO A 274 -0.76 -18.12 -3.20
C PRO A 274 -0.79 -17.20 -4.43
N TRP A 275 -0.17 -17.60 -5.55
CA TRP A 275 -0.11 -16.87 -6.82
C TRP A 275 -0.84 -17.62 -7.93
#